data_AF-A0A480BQ75-F1
#
_entry.id   AF-A0A480BQ75-F1
#
_cell.length_a   1.000
_cell.length_b   1.000
_cell.length_c   1.000
_cell.angle_alpha   90.00
_cell.angle_beta   90.00
_cell.angle_gamma   90.00
#
_symmetry.space_group_name_H-M   'P 1'
#
loop_
_entity.id
_entity.type
_entity.pdbx_description
1 polymer ?
#
loop_
_entity_poly.entity_id
_entity_poly.type
_entity_poly.pdbx_seq_one_letter_code
_entity_poly.pdbx_strand_id
1 'polypeptide(L)'
;NLHKLGSGQWERAQRKAREQVRDAAAELLAIYAKRAARAGHAIPLPDDYSRFAASFPFEETPDQDRAIGDVLGDLAAEKPMDRVVCGDVGFG
;
A
#
# COMPACT_ATOMS: atom_id res chain seq x y z
N ASN A 1 11.41 -30.49 3.77
CA ASN A 1 12.84 -30.42 3.40
C ASN A 1 13.70 -30.43 4.66
N LEU A 2 14.18 -31.61 5.05
CA LEU A 2 14.99 -31.81 6.25
C LEU A 2 16.46 -31.48 5.91
N HIS A 3 16.98 -30.37 6.43
CA HIS A 3 18.36 -29.96 6.16
C HIS A 3 19.34 -30.83 6.95
N LYS A 4 20.31 -31.44 6.26
CA LYS A 4 21.42 -32.19 6.90
C LYS A 4 22.25 -31.26 7.79
N LEU A 5 22.36 -31.62 9.07
CA LEU A 5 23.23 -31.00 10.07
C LEU A 5 24.68 -30.92 9.53
N GLY A 6 25.25 -29.71 9.50
CA GLY A 6 26.67 -29.47 9.24
C GLY A 6 27.08 -28.95 7.86
N SER A 7 26.17 -28.75 6.90
CA SER A 7 26.56 -28.37 5.52
C SER A 7 26.70 -26.86 5.25
N GLY A 8 26.48 -26.00 6.25
CA GLY A 8 26.46 -24.53 6.08
C GLY A 8 25.39 -24.02 5.10
N GLN A 9 24.51 -24.89 4.58
CA GLN A 9 23.44 -24.51 3.66
C GLN A 9 22.45 -23.54 4.30
N TRP A 10 22.11 -23.77 5.57
CA TRP A 10 21.25 -22.87 6.34
C TRP A 10 21.87 -21.47 6.47
N GLU A 11 23.15 -21.39 6.82
CA GLU A 11 23.87 -20.11 6.93
C GLU A 11 23.95 -19.37 5.59
N ARG A 12 24.20 -20.10 4.48
CA ARG A 12 24.17 -19.53 3.13
C ARG A 12 22.77 -19.04 2.74
N ALA A 13 21.72 -19.81 3.04
CA ALA A 13 20.34 -19.41 2.78
C ALA A 13 19.95 -18.18 3.61
N GLN A 14 20.35 -18.14 4.89
CA GLN A 14 20.09 -17.00 5.76
C GLN A 14 20.84 -15.74 5.32
N ARG A 15 22.09 -15.86 4.86
CA ARG A 15 22.83 -14.74 4.29
C ARG A 15 22.16 -14.21 3.02
N LYS A 16 21.79 -15.11 2.10
CA LYS A 16 21.09 -14.74 0.86
C LYS A 16 19.75 -14.05 1.14
N ALA A 17 18.97 -14.55 2.10
CA ALA A 17 17.71 -13.93 2.50
C ALA A 17 17.93 -12.52 3.07
N ARG A 18 18.98 -12.33 3.90
CA ARG A 18 19.33 -11.00 4.43
C ARG A 18 19.76 -10.02 3.34
N GLU A 19 20.53 -10.48 2.37
CA GLU A 19 20.91 -9.67 1.19
C GLU A 19 19.65 -9.25 0.40
N GLN A 20 18.76 -10.19 0.10
CA GLN A 20 17.52 -9.90 -0.63
C GLN A 20 16.61 -8.90 0.10
N VAL A 21 16.46 -9.02 1.43
CA VAL A 21 15.68 -8.07 2.24
C VAL A 21 16.30 -6.67 2.19
N ARG A 22 17.64 -6.59 2.25
CA ARG A 22 18.35 -5.30 2.16
C ARG A 22 18.14 -4.64 0.81
N ASP A 23 18.24 -5.41 -0.27
CA ASP A 23 18.06 -4.90 -1.63
C ASP A 23 16.62 -4.39 -1.84
N ALA A 24 15.63 -5.16 -1.40
CA ALA A 24 14.22 -4.75 -1.47
C ALA A 24 13.94 -3.48 -0.64
N ALA A 25 14.51 -3.36 0.56
CA ALA A 25 14.37 -2.17 1.39
C ALA A 25 15.00 -0.93 0.72
N ALA A 26 16.18 -1.08 0.10
CA ALA A 26 16.84 -0.01 -0.62
C ALA A 26 16.04 0.44 -1.85
N GLU A 27 15.47 -0.52 -2.59
CA GLU A 27 14.62 -0.24 -3.75
C GLU A 27 13.35 0.51 -3.36
N LEU A 28 12.63 0.04 -2.33
CA LEU A 28 11.44 0.71 -1.80
C LEU A 28 11.77 2.14 -1.37
N LEU A 29 12.86 2.33 -0.61
CA LEU A 29 13.27 3.66 -0.18
C LEU A 29 13.55 4.59 -1.36
N ALA A 30 14.21 4.08 -2.41
CA ALA A 30 14.49 4.84 -3.62
C ALA A 30 13.20 5.22 -4.36
N ILE A 31 12.20 4.33 -4.43
CA ILE A 31 10.89 4.62 -5.01
C ILE A 31 10.18 5.72 -4.21
N TYR A 32 10.12 5.60 -2.88
CA TYR A 32 9.50 6.60 -2.01
C TYR A 32 10.17 7.97 -2.13
N ALA A 33 11.51 8.02 -2.17
CA ALA A 33 12.25 9.25 -2.34
C ALA A 33 11.94 9.92 -3.69
N LYS A 34 11.91 9.14 -4.79
CA LYS A 34 11.53 9.65 -6.11
C LYS A 34 10.09 10.14 -6.14
N ARG A 35 9.18 9.48 -5.43
CA ARG A 35 7.76 9.85 -5.37
C ARG A 35 7.57 11.14 -4.57
N ALA A 36 8.24 11.28 -3.43
CA ALA A 36 8.20 12.49 -2.60
C ALA A 36 8.81 13.71 -3.30
N ALA A 37 9.80 13.51 -4.17
CA ALA A 37 10.41 14.58 -4.96
C ALA A 37 9.56 15.05 -6.16
N ARG A 38 8.51 14.30 -6.53
CA ARG A 38 7.61 14.65 -7.64
C ARG A 38 6.37 15.35 -7.09
N ALA A 39 5.97 16.43 -7.74
CA ALA A 39 4.63 16.98 -7.55
C ALA A 39 3.59 16.01 -8.14
N GLY A 40 2.60 15.66 -7.34
CA GLY A 40 1.39 14.98 -7.76
C GLY A 40 0.36 15.96 -8.33
N HIS A 41 -0.76 15.41 -8.77
CA HIS A 41 -1.92 16.20 -9.18
C HIS A 41 -2.99 16.06 -8.10
N ALA A 42 -3.25 17.13 -7.36
CA ALA A 42 -4.30 17.16 -6.36
C ALA A 42 -5.67 17.13 -7.06
N ILE A 43 -6.46 16.13 -6.74
CA ILE A 43 -7.84 15.94 -7.21
C ILE A 43 -8.76 16.27 -6.04
N PRO A 44 -9.38 17.46 -6.02
CA PRO A 44 -10.33 17.80 -4.96
C PRO A 44 -11.58 16.93 -5.06
N LEU A 45 -12.29 16.79 -3.94
CA LEU A 45 -13.55 16.07 -3.89
C LEU A 45 -14.58 16.74 -4.83
N PRO A 46 -15.22 16.00 -5.75
CA PRO A 46 -16.27 16.55 -6.61
C PRO A 46 -17.48 17.00 -5.80
N ASP A 47 -18.14 18.08 -6.25
CA ASP A 47 -19.35 18.62 -5.59
C ASP A 47 -20.50 17.60 -5.54
N ASP A 48 -20.55 16.65 -6.48
CA ASP A 48 -21.59 15.63 -6.56
C ASP A 48 -21.24 14.32 -5.85
N TYR A 49 -20.10 14.26 -5.15
CA TYR A 49 -19.64 13.06 -4.45
C TYR A 49 -20.68 12.52 -3.47
N SER A 50 -21.33 13.37 -2.69
CA SER A 50 -22.36 12.94 -1.73
C SER A 50 -23.55 12.26 -2.41
N ARG A 51 -23.94 12.72 -3.61
CA ARG A 51 -25.00 12.09 -4.40
C ARG A 51 -24.55 10.74 -4.97
N PHE A 52 -23.30 10.67 -5.42
CA PHE A 52 -22.70 9.41 -5.87
C PHE A 52 -22.64 8.38 -4.73
N ALA A 53 -22.14 8.77 -3.54
CA ALA A 53 -22.08 7.90 -2.36
C ALA A 53 -23.48 7.42 -1.96
N ALA A 54 -24.47 8.33 -1.91
CA ALA A 54 -25.86 7.97 -1.58
C ALA A 54 -26.54 7.03 -2.61
N SER A 55 -25.96 6.87 -3.81
CA SER A 55 -26.47 5.93 -4.81
C SER A 55 -26.12 4.46 -4.50
N PHE A 56 -25.21 4.23 -3.55
CA PHE A 56 -24.85 2.91 -3.06
C PHE A 56 -25.60 2.63 -1.74
N PRO A 57 -26.66 1.80 -1.74
CA PRO A 57 -27.58 1.69 -0.61
C PRO A 57 -27.10 0.68 0.45
N PHE A 58 -25.85 0.80 0.87
CA PHE A 58 -25.26 -0.02 1.92
C PHE A 58 -24.54 0.88 2.91
N GLU A 59 -24.64 0.54 4.18
CA GLU A 59 -23.91 1.24 5.23
C GLU A 59 -22.47 0.73 5.25
N GLU A 60 -21.52 1.64 5.16
CA GLU A 60 -20.11 1.33 5.25
C GLU A 60 -19.74 0.83 6.64
N THR A 61 -18.88 -0.19 6.67
CA THR A 61 -18.23 -0.59 7.92
C THR A 61 -17.20 0.47 8.36
N PRO A 62 -16.83 0.53 9.65
CA PRO A 62 -15.80 1.47 10.11
C PRO A 62 -14.45 1.33 9.39
N ASP A 63 -14.11 0.14 8.88
CA ASP A 63 -12.91 -0.08 8.07
C ASP A 63 -13.03 0.51 6.66
N GLN A 64 -14.20 0.36 6.03
CA GLN A 64 -14.49 0.95 4.73
C GLN A 64 -14.51 2.47 4.79
N ASP A 65 -15.17 3.06 5.81
CA ASP A 65 -15.17 4.51 6.02
C ASP A 65 -13.76 5.09 6.15
N ARG A 66 -12.89 4.42 6.92
CA ARG A 66 -11.50 4.82 7.05
C ARG A 66 -10.74 4.70 5.73
N ALA A 67 -10.91 3.60 5.01
CA ALA A 67 -10.25 3.40 3.73
C ALA A 67 -10.69 4.46 2.70
N ILE A 68 -11.98 4.79 2.64
CA ILE A 68 -12.53 5.84 1.77
C ILE A 68 -11.92 7.19 2.14
N GLY A 69 -11.98 7.58 3.42
CA GLY A 69 -11.43 8.87 3.88
C GLY A 69 -9.94 9.01 3.60
N ASP A 70 -9.17 7.95 3.83
CA ASP A 70 -7.74 7.88 3.52
C ASP A 70 -7.44 8.06 2.03
N VAL A 71 -8.21 7.39 1.16
CA VAL A 71 -8.06 7.49 -0.31
C VAL A 71 -8.43 8.89 -0.78
N LEU A 72 -9.54 9.45 -0.31
CA LEU A 72 -9.95 10.81 -0.67
C LEU A 72 -8.93 11.85 -0.21
N GLY A 73 -8.37 11.69 0.98
CA GLY A 73 -7.32 12.55 1.51
C GLY A 73 -6.02 12.46 0.69
N ASP A 74 -5.62 11.24 0.31
CA ASP A 74 -4.44 11.04 -0.54
C ASP A 74 -4.65 11.59 -1.96
N LEU A 75 -5.87 11.52 -2.52
CA LEU A 75 -6.21 12.11 -3.82
C LEU A 75 -6.18 13.64 -3.80
N ALA A 76 -6.61 14.27 -2.70
CA ALA A 76 -6.60 15.72 -2.55
C ALA A 76 -5.20 16.30 -2.26
N ALA A 77 -4.20 15.45 -2.01
CA ALA A 77 -2.85 15.90 -1.66
C ALA A 77 -1.99 16.22 -2.90
N GLU A 78 -1.00 17.10 -2.72
CA GLU A 78 -0.02 17.44 -3.77
C GLU A 78 1.05 16.37 -3.96
N LYS A 79 1.04 15.29 -3.17
CA LYS A 79 1.96 14.15 -3.33
C LYS A 79 1.27 13.05 -4.15
N PRO A 80 1.99 12.32 -5.03
CA PRO A 80 1.39 11.16 -5.69
C PRO A 80 0.93 10.11 -4.68
N MET A 81 -0.32 9.64 -4.81
CA MET A 81 -0.86 8.53 -4.02
C MET A 81 -0.24 7.19 -4.44
N ASP A 82 -0.08 6.28 -3.48
CA ASP A 82 0.47 4.92 -3.67
C ASP A 82 0.03 4.06 -2.47
N ARG A 83 -1.29 3.97 -2.32
CA ARG A 83 -1.93 3.24 -1.23
C ARG A 83 -2.41 1.89 -1.75
N VAL A 84 -2.19 0.86 -0.95
CA VAL A 84 -2.78 -0.47 -1.17
C VAL A 84 -3.85 -0.67 -0.10
N VAL A 85 -5.08 -0.95 -0.54
CA VAL A 85 -6.19 -1.35 0.34
C VAL A 85 -6.34 -2.87 0.23
N CYS A 86 -6.28 -3.56 1.37
CA CYS A 86 -6.44 -5.01 1.43
C CYS A 86 -7.81 -5.31 2.05
N GLY A 87 -8.72 -5.91 1.28
CA GLY A 87 -10.03 -6.37 1.73
C GLY A 87 -10.22 -7.87 1.48
N ASP A 88 -11.24 -8.47 2.10
CA ASP A 88 -11.67 -9.86 1.88
C ASP A 88 -12.86 -9.91 0.89
N VAL A 89 -13.09 -11.07 0.28
CA VAL A 89 -14.12 -11.26 -0.76
C VAL A 89 -15.52 -11.02 -0.18
N GLY A 90 -16.30 -10.15 -0.81
CA GLY A 90 -17.70 -9.89 -0.45
C GLY A 90 -17.92 -8.72 0.51
N PHE A 91 -16.85 -8.05 0.95
CA PHE A 91 -16.91 -6.74 1.58
C PHE A 91 -16.50 -5.72 0.52
N GLY A 92 -17.47 -4.92 0.06
CA GLY A 92 -17.28 -3.91 -1.00
C GLY A 92 -15.94 -3.21 -0.94
#